data_AF-A0A5C6X8C2-F1
#
_entry.id   AF-A0A5C6X8C2-F1
#
_cell.length_a   1.000
_cell.length_b   1.000
_cell.length_c   1.000
_cell.angle_alpha   90.00
_cell.angle_beta   90.00
_cell.angle_gamma   90.00
#
_symmetry.space_group_name_H-M   'P 1'
#
loop_
_entity.id
_entity.type
_entity.pdbx_description
1 polymer ?
#
loop_
_entity_poly.entity_id
_entity_poly.type
_entity_poly.pdbx_seq_one_letter_code
_entity_poly.pdbx_strand_id
1 'polypeptide(L)'
;MKRLASNLLLTLLALTLALGAMACSSELDPTDPGDAYTIFRDALFAGQPDVVWERFDPQTRAYFQERYDRLVQMNQLIESYLPQTDHRLARSQSGVELLASVGDGRELFDHVFEKAEMPDDNAIVFGSGISEIRVSEDGTTALVVTRGAQEFVMIQAEDETWHVDLVGSGDFLDTSFGWLTRNEEALSKTVEDLIAEERQKREAIIADLMNLKLD
;
A
#
# COMPACT_ATOMS: atom_id res chain seq x y z
N MET A 1 27.22 -49.66 46.81
CA MET A 1 27.01 -48.21 46.58
C MET A 1 27.39 -47.72 45.17
N LYS A 2 28.36 -48.30 44.45
CA LYS A 2 28.74 -47.83 43.09
C LYS A 2 27.71 -48.10 41.96
N ARG A 3 26.80 -49.08 42.10
CA ARG A 3 25.81 -49.41 41.05
C ARG A 3 24.53 -48.56 41.09
N LEU A 4 24.20 -47.94 42.23
CA LEU A 4 23.03 -47.05 42.35
C LEU A 4 23.28 -45.66 41.76
N ALA A 5 24.52 -45.15 41.85
CA ALA A 5 24.91 -43.86 41.27
C ALA A 5 24.93 -43.86 39.73
N SER A 6 25.23 -45.02 39.11
CA SER A 6 25.30 -45.14 37.64
C SER A 6 23.93 -45.07 36.97
N ASN A 7 22.89 -45.60 37.62
CA ASN A 7 21.53 -45.59 37.05
C ASN A 7 20.82 -44.26 37.26
N LEU A 8 21.21 -43.48 38.29
CA LEU A 8 20.71 -42.12 38.52
C LEU A 8 21.32 -41.10 37.55
N LEU A 9 22.58 -41.29 37.13
CA LEU A 9 23.21 -40.40 36.13
C LEU A 9 22.62 -40.61 34.72
N LEU A 10 22.31 -41.86 34.36
CA LEU A 10 21.71 -42.20 33.06
C LEU A 10 20.26 -41.74 32.95
N THR A 11 19.48 -41.76 34.04
CA THR A 11 18.12 -41.21 34.03
C THR A 11 18.09 -39.68 34.07
N LEU A 12 19.05 -39.02 34.73
CA LEU A 12 19.16 -37.56 34.68
C LEU A 12 19.56 -37.06 33.28
N LEU A 13 20.48 -37.76 32.60
CA LEU A 13 20.91 -37.40 31.24
C LEU A 13 19.79 -37.59 30.20
N ALA A 14 18.98 -38.65 30.36
CA ALA A 14 17.83 -38.89 29.50
C ALA A 14 16.69 -37.87 29.72
N LEU A 15 16.54 -37.35 30.95
CA LEU A 15 15.55 -36.31 31.25
C LEU A 15 15.98 -34.95 30.67
N THR A 16 17.27 -34.63 30.67
CA THR A 16 17.78 -33.39 30.04
C THR A 16 17.71 -33.39 28.50
N LEU A 17 17.72 -34.56 27.86
CA LEU A 17 17.51 -34.66 26.40
C LEU A 17 16.03 -34.63 26.00
N ALA A 18 15.09 -34.92 26.91
CA ALA A 18 13.66 -34.81 26.66
C ALA A 18 13.10 -33.38 26.86
N LEU A 19 13.84 -32.50 27.52
CA LEU A 19 13.48 -31.09 27.74
C LEU A 19 13.97 -30.14 26.63
N GLY A 20 14.64 -30.66 25.60
CA GLY A 20 15.04 -29.89 24.41
C GLY A 20 13.94 -29.75 23.33
N ALA A 21 12.76 -30.34 23.54
CA ALA A 21 11.65 -30.33 22.58
C ALA A 21 10.59 -29.23 22.85
N MET A 22 10.90 -28.24 23.70
CA MET A 22 10.04 -27.05 23.90
C MET A 22 10.83 -25.77 23.63
N ALA A 23 11.36 -25.64 22.42
CA ALA A 23 11.77 -24.36 21.84
C ALA A 23 11.77 -24.46 20.32
N CYS A 24 10.72 -25.05 19.73
CA CYS A 24 10.32 -24.65 18.39
C CYS A 24 9.59 -23.31 18.55
N SER A 25 10.30 -22.19 18.45
CA SER A 25 9.66 -21.03 17.84
C SER A 25 9.44 -21.47 16.39
N SER A 26 8.26 -21.99 16.07
CA SER A 26 7.92 -22.31 14.69
C SER A 26 8.14 -21.03 13.90
N GLU A 27 9.08 -21.08 12.96
CA GLU A 27 9.25 -20.04 11.96
C GLU A 27 7.88 -19.82 11.31
N LEU A 28 7.44 -18.55 11.23
CA LEU A 28 6.12 -18.22 10.70
C LEU A 28 6.03 -18.74 9.26
N ASP A 29 4.97 -19.49 8.96
CA ASP A 29 4.77 -20.11 7.65
C ASP A 29 3.93 -19.20 6.73
N PRO A 30 4.48 -18.60 5.66
CA PRO A 30 3.71 -17.74 4.78
C PRO A 30 2.62 -18.46 3.97
N THR A 31 2.56 -19.79 4.02
CA THR A 31 1.49 -20.60 3.40
C THR A 31 0.27 -20.79 4.31
N ASP A 32 0.36 -20.38 5.59
CA ASP A 32 -0.79 -20.19 6.48
C ASP A 32 -1.21 -18.70 6.49
N PRO A 33 -2.51 -18.39 6.32
CA PRO A 33 -2.98 -17.01 6.25
C PRO A 33 -2.75 -16.22 7.55
N GLY A 34 -2.74 -16.88 8.71
CA GLY A 34 -2.51 -16.24 10.00
C GLY A 34 -1.05 -15.88 10.22
N ASP A 35 -0.15 -16.81 9.89
CA ASP A 35 1.29 -16.56 9.96
C ASP A 35 1.72 -15.52 8.91
N ALA A 36 1.18 -15.57 7.69
CA ALA A 36 1.42 -14.55 6.66
C ALA A 36 0.96 -13.14 7.09
N TYR A 37 -0.22 -13.03 7.70
CA TYR A 37 -0.69 -11.77 8.29
C TYR A 37 0.23 -11.31 9.44
N THR A 38 0.68 -12.24 10.27
CA THR A 38 1.59 -11.93 11.40
C THR A 38 2.92 -11.38 10.88
N ILE A 39 3.48 -11.96 9.83
CA ILE A 39 4.69 -11.45 9.14
C ILE A 39 4.46 -10.02 8.64
N PHE A 40 3.35 -9.78 7.94
CA PHE A 40 2.99 -8.45 7.44
C PHE A 40 2.88 -7.43 8.58
N ARG A 41 2.12 -7.75 9.63
CA ARG A 41 1.91 -6.90 10.80
C ARG A 41 3.23 -6.55 11.48
N ASP A 42 4.07 -7.55 11.73
CA ASP A 42 5.34 -7.34 12.42
C ASP A 42 6.30 -6.49 11.57
N ALA A 43 6.29 -6.67 10.24
CA ALA A 43 7.02 -5.81 9.32
C ALA A 43 6.50 -4.36 9.30
N LEU A 44 5.18 -4.15 9.37
CA LEU A 44 4.58 -2.81 9.50
C LEU A 44 5.10 -2.09 10.76
N PHE A 45 5.00 -2.73 11.93
CA PHE A 45 5.45 -2.12 13.19
C PHE A 45 6.96 -1.98 13.29
N ALA A 46 7.72 -2.88 12.65
CA ALA A 46 9.18 -2.80 12.61
C ALA A 46 9.70 -1.79 11.56
N GLY A 47 8.83 -1.17 10.77
CA GLY A 47 9.23 -0.21 9.73
C GLY A 47 10.02 -0.86 8.60
N GLN A 48 9.63 -2.05 8.15
CA GLN A 48 10.32 -2.81 7.11
C GLN A 48 9.54 -2.75 5.77
N PRO A 49 9.70 -1.69 4.96
CA PRO A 49 8.89 -1.47 3.76
C PRO A 49 9.03 -2.59 2.73
N ASP A 50 10.23 -3.16 2.58
CA ASP A 50 10.47 -4.26 1.64
C ASP A 50 9.60 -5.48 1.94
N VAL A 51 9.56 -5.89 3.21
CA VAL A 51 8.78 -7.04 3.65
C VAL A 51 7.29 -6.76 3.52
N VAL A 52 6.85 -5.55 3.88
CA VAL A 52 5.44 -5.12 3.74
C VAL A 52 5.01 -5.19 2.28
N TRP A 53 5.80 -4.64 1.36
CA TRP A 53 5.51 -4.65 -0.07
C TRP A 53 5.44 -6.06 -0.65
N GLU A 54 6.37 -6.93 -0.26
CA GLU A 54 6.38 -8.34 -0.66
C GLU A 54 5.18 -9.13 -0.13
N ARG A 55 4.51 -8.63 0.92
CA ARG A 55 3.27 -9.21 1.43
C ARG A 55 2.02 -8.67 0.76
N PHE A 56 2.08 -7.57 0.01
CA PHE A 56 0.93 -7.12 -0.77
C PHE A 56 0.64 -8.01 -1.96
N ASP A 57 -0.65 -8.14 -2.25
CA ASP A 57 -1.12 -8.83 -3.44
C ASP A 57 -0.83 -7.98 -4.72
N PRO A 58 -0.87 -8.59 -5.92
CA PRO A 58 -0.64 -7.89 -7.16
C PRO A 58 -1.57 -6.68 -7.40
N GLN A 59 -2.84 -6.75 -6.98
CA GLN A 59 -3.81 -5.66 -7.12
C GLN A 59 -3.40 -4.46 -6.26
N THR A 60 -3.00 -4.69 -5.00
CA THR A 60 -2.51 -3.61 -4.14
C THR A 60 -1.24 -2.97 -4.72
N ARG A 61 -0.30 -3.75 -5.26
CA ARG A 61 0.89 -3.19 -5.93
C ARG A 61 0.52 -2.38 -7.19
N ALA A 62 -0.42 -2.88 -7.98
CA ALA A 62 -0.93 -2.19 -9.16
C ALA A 62 -1.64 -0.88 -8.79
N TYR A 63 -2.33 -0.82 -7.64
CA TYR A 63 -2.94 0.41 -7.14
C TYR A 63 -1.89 1.52 -6.97
N PHE A 64 -0.76 1.24 -6.32
CA PHE A 64 0.30 2.23 -6.17
C PHE A 64 0.88 2.68 -7.53
N GLN A 65 1.04 1.74 -8.47
CA GLN A 65 1.48 2.08 -9.83
C GLN A 65 0.48 3.00 -10.54
N GLU A 66 -0.82 2.73 -10.43
CA GLU A 66 -1.85 3.58 -11.02
C GLU A 66 -1.82 5.00 -10.43
N ARG A 67 -1.61 5.13 -9.11
CA ARG A 67 -1.47 6.44 -8.46
C ARG A 67 -0.23 7.20 -8.94
N TYR A 68 0.89 6.50 -9.14
CA TYR A 68 2.07 7.09 -9.75
C TYR A 68 1.79 7.57 -11.19
N ASP A 69 1.16 6.72 -12.01
CA ASP A 69 0.85 7.06 -13.40
C ASP A 69 -0.09 8.29 -13.49
N ARG A 70 -1.04 8.43 -12.56
CA ARG A 70 -1.89 9.62 -12.44
C ARG A 70 -1.08 10.89 -12.14
N LEU A 71 -0.10 10.83 -11.23
CA LEU A 71 0.80 11.97 -10.98
C LEU A 71 1.55 12.37 -12.26
N VAL A 72 2.06 11.38 -13.02
CA VAL A 72 2.73 11.63 -14.31
C VAL A 72 1.80 12.33 -15.30
N GLN A 73 0.57 11.85 -15.43
CA GLN A 73 -0.45 12.46 -16.30
C GLN A 73 -0.77 13.90 -15.88
N MET A 74 -0.95 14.14 -14.59
CA MET A 74 -1.20 15.48 -14.05
C MET A 74 -0.02 16.44 -14.34
N ASN A 75 1.24 15.97 -14.24
CA ASN A 75 2.39 16.79 -14.62
C ASN A 75 2.36 17.16 -16.11
N GLN A 76 2.02 16.21 -16.97
CA GLN A 76 1.90 16.46 -18.41
C GLN A 76 0.82 17.49 -18.74
N LEU A 77 -0.33 17.43 -18.04
CA LEU A 77 -1.40 18.42 -18.19
C LEU A 77 -0.95 19.82 -17.76
N ILE A 78 -0.25 19.93 -16.62
CA ILE A 78 0.32 21.19 -16.15
C ILE A 78 1.29 21.76 -17.19
N GLU A 79 2.21 20.94 -17.69
CA GLU A 79 3.23 21.37 -18.66
C GLU A 79 2.65 21.78 -20.01
N SER A 80 1.60 21.09 -20.46
CA SER A 80 1.02 21.28 -21.79
C SER A 80 0.03 22.45 -21.85
N TYR A 81 -0.73 22.68 -20.78
CA TYR A 81 -1.90 23.56 -20.82
C TYR A 81 -1.85 24.74 -19.86
N LEU A 82 -1.11 24.67 -18.75
CA LEU A 82 -1.05 25.79 -17.82
C LEU A 82 0.03 26.80 -18.23
N PRO A 83 -0.19 28.11 -17.98
CA PRO A 83 0.85 29.13 -18.11
C PRO A 83 2.04 28.84 -17.17
N GLN A 84 3.26 29.16 -17.61
CA GLN A 84 4.48 28.92 -16.80
C GLN A 84 4.45 29.61 -15.43
N THR A 85 3.72 30.72 -15.29
CA THR A 85 3.54 31.43 -14.01
C THR A 85 2.84 30.57 -12.96
N ASP A 86 2.01 29.62 -13.40
CA ASP A 86 1.11 28.86 -12.54
C ASP A 86 1.66 27.46 -12.25
N HIS A 87 2.65 26.99 -13.03
CA HIS A 87 3.25 25.65 -12.92
C HIS A 87 3.70 25.31 -11.51
N ARG A 88 4.36 26.23 -10.81
CA ARG A 88 4.87 25.99 -9.46
C ARG A 88 3.73 25.75 -8.47
N LEU A 89 2.68 26.58 -8.52
CA LEU A 89 1.54 26.45 -7.62
C LEU A 89 0.75 25.18 -7.94
N ALA A 90 0.50 24.93 -9.22
CA ALA A 90 -0.22 23.75 -9.68
C ALA A 90 0.48 22.46 -9.25
N ARG A 91 1.80 22.33 -9.46
CA ARG A 91 2.56 21.13 -9.06
C ARG A 91 2.53 20.87 -7.55
N SER A 92 2.59 21.92 -6.75
CA SER A 92 2.54 21.80 -5.28
C SER A 92 1.15 21.40 -4.79
N GLN A 93 0.09 22.04 -5.31
CA GLN A 93 -1.28 21.72 -4.93
C GLN A 93 -1.70 20.32 -5.39
N SER A 94 -1.23 19.91 -6.56
CA SER A 94 -1.59 18.64 -7.18
C SER A 94 -0.79 17.44 -6.65
N GLY A 95 0.25 17.68 -5.85
CA GLY A 95 1.18 16.67 -5.34
C GLY A 95 2.15 16.13 -6.38
N VAL A 96 2.14 16.66 -7.60
CA VAL A 96 3.06 16.29 -8.70
C VAL A 96 4.52 16.52 -8.35
N GLU A 97 4.81 17.42 -7.41
CA GLU A 97 6.17 17.60 -6.88
C GLU A 97 6.81 16.30 -6.35
N LEU A 98 6.00 15.31 -5.95
CA LEU A 98 6.48 13.99 -5.53
C LEU A 98 7.27 13.27 -6.62
N LEU A 99 6.97 13.50 -7.91
CA LEU A 99 7.70 12.92 -9.05
C LEU A 99 9.17 13.31 -9.10
N ALA A 100 9.59 14.34 -8.34
CA ALA A 100 11.01 14.67 -8.21
C ALA A 100 11.78 13.66 -7.35
N SER A 101 11.07 12.88 -6.52
CA SER A 101 11.63 11.93 -5.55
C SER A 101 11.11 10.50 -5.69
N VAL A 102 10.14 10.24 -6.56
CA VAL A 102 9.58 8.90 -6.80
C VAL A 102 9.52 8.65 -8.32
N GLY A 103 9.94 7.45 -8.74
CA GLY A 103 10.05 7.04 -10.14
C GLY A 103 9.07 5.96 -10.56
N ASP A 104 8.39 5.29 -9.63
CA ASP A 104 7.34 4.30 -9.89
C ASP A 104 6.40 4.10 -8.69
N GLY A 105 5.46 3.16 -8.81
CA GLY A 105 4.53 2.81 -7.73
C GLY A 105 5.20 2.26 -6.48
N ARG A 106 6.35 1.57 -6.60
CA ARG A 106 7.07 1.06 -5.44
C ARG A 106 7.71 2.19 -4.65
N GLU A 107 8.41 3.10 -5.34
CA GLU A 107 9.01 4.27 -4.69
C GLU A 107 7.93 5.20 -4.10
N LEU A 108 6.75 5.28 -4.72
CA LEU A 108 5.60 5.99 -4.14
C LEU A 108 5.12 5.33 -2.84
N PHE A 109 5.05 4.01 -2.79
CA PHE A 109 4.76 3.29 -1.55
C PHE A 109 5.81 3.58 -0.48
N ASP A 110 7.10 3.47 -0.81
CA ASP A 110 8.19 3.72 0.16
C ASP A 110 8.10 5.14 0.74
N HIS A 111 7.81 6.14 -0.10
CA HIS A 111 7.62 7.53 0.34
C HIS A 111 6.45 7.70 1.31
N VAL A 112 5.33 7.03 1.07
CA VAL A 112 4.16 7.08 1.95
C VAL A 112 4.42 6.30 3.24
N PHE A 113 5.09 5.15 3.13
CA PHE A 113 5.44 4.30 4.26
C PHE A 113 6.41 4.98 5.22
N GLU A 114 7.46 5.64 4.71
CA GLU A 114 8.44 6.37 5.54
C GLU A 114 7.78 7.50 6.36
N LYS A 115 6.77 8.15 5.80
CA LYS A 115 6.02 9.22 6.45
C LYS A 115 4.89 8.73 7.35
N ALA A 116 4.53 7.44 7.27
CA ALA A 116 3.53 6.85 8.13
C ALA A 116 4.14 6.58 9.51
N GLU A 117 3.88 7.48 10.46
CA GLU A 117 4.22 7.24 11.87
C GLU A 117 3.29 6.16 12.44
N MET A 118 3.84 4.96 12.66
CA MET A 118 3.10 3.90 13.33
C MET A 118 2.96 4.22 14.81
N PRO A 119 1.76 4.12 15.39
CA PRO A 119 1.56 4.37 16.81
C PRO A 119 2.36 3.40 17.68
N ASP A 120 3.21 3.91 18.57
CA ASP A 120 3.91 3.12 19.60
C ASP A 120 3.04 2.94 20.86
N ASP A 121 1.83 2.42 20.65
CA ASP A 121 0.89 2.09 21.73
C ASP A 121 0.70 0.58 21.83
N ASN A 122 1.05 0.01 22.99
CA ASN A 122 0.87 -1.40 23.29
C ASN A 122 -0.58 -1.89 23.08
N ALA A 123 -1.58 -1.02 23.28
CA ALA A 123 -2.98 -1.35 23.01
C ALA A 123 -3.25 -1.54 21.51
N ILE A 124 -2.60 -0.74 20.65
CA ILE A 124 -2.70 -0.85 19.19
C ILE A 124 -2.00 -2.12 18.72
N VAL A 125 -0.79 -2.39 19.23
CA VAL A 125 -0.06 -3.63 18.94
C VAL A 125 -0.88 -4.86 19.37
N PHE A 126 -1.44 -4.85 20.59
CA PHE A 126 -2.29 -5.95 21.06
C PHE A 126 -3.55 -6.12 20.22
N GLY A 127 -4.19 -5.00 19.85
CA GLY A 127 -5.40 -4.97 19.01
C GLY A 127 -5.17 -5.51 17.60
N SER A 128 -3.98 -5.30 17.03
CA SER A 128 -3.60 -5.82 15.72
C SER A 128 -3.33 -7.34 15.70
N GLY A 129 -3.36 -8.02 16.84
CA GLY A 129 -3.29 -9.48 16.88
C GLY A 129 -4.52 -10.14 16.28
N ILE A 130 -4.37 -11.36 15.75
CA ILE A 130 -5.48 -12.14 15.18
C ILE A 130 -6.49 -12.54 16.26
N SER A 131 -7.77 -12.36 15.95
CA SER A 131 -8.91 -12.87 16.71
C SER A 131 -9.60 -14.03 16.00
N GLU A 132 -9.75 -13.94 14.67
CA GLU A 132 -10.43 -14.95 13.86
C GLU A 132 -9.84 -15.00 12.46
N ILE A 133 -9.84 -16.19 11.85
CA ILE A 133 -9.49 -16.40 10.45
C ILE A 133 -10.63 -17.19 9.80
N ARG A 134 -11.14 -16.69 8.67
CA ARG A 134 -12.17 -17.36 7.86
C ARG A 134 -11.63 -17.58 6.46
N VAL A 135 -11.34 -18.82 6.11
CA VAL A 135 -10.92 -19.19 4.74
C VAL A 135 -12.16 -19.47 3.90
N SER A 136 -12.17 -19.02 2.64
CA SER A 136 -13.25 -19.27 1.69
C SER A 136 -13.36 -20.76 1.33
N GLU A 137 -14.52 -21.17 0.81
CA GLU A 137 -14.77 -22.58 0.44
C GLU A 137 -13.83 -23.09 -0.65
N ASP A 138 -13.37 -22.21 -1.54
CA ASP A 138 -12.41 -22.53 -2.61
C ASP A 138 -10.95 -22.53 -2.12
N GLY A 139 -10.69 -22.11 -0.88
CA GLY A 139 -9.36 -22.06 -0.28
C GLY A 139 -8.45 -20.95 -0.79
N THR A 140 -8.93 -20.06 -1.66
CA THR A 140 -8.07 -19.06 -2.34
C THR A 140 -8.08 -17.68 -1.67
N THR A 141 -9.05 -17.44 -0.79
CA THR A 141 -9.18 -16.18 -0.05
C THR A 141 -9.35 -16.46 1.44
N ALA A 142 -8.88 -15.55 2.28
CA ALA A 142 -9.10 -15.62 3.72
C ALA A 142 -9.37 -14.23 4.29
N LEU A 143 -10.28 -14.16 5.25
CA LEU A 143 -10.55 -12.97 6.04
C LEU A 143 -9.87 -13.13 7.40
N VAL A 144 -8.91 -12.26 7.68
CA VAL A 144 -8.27 -12.15 8.99
C VAL A 144 -8.93 -11.02 9.76
N VAL A 145 -9.55 -11.35 10.89
CA VAL A 145 -10.15 -10.38 11.81
C VAL A 145 -9.24 -10.20 13.00
N THR A 146 -8.82 -8.96 13.25
CA THR A 146 -7.97 -8.61 14.40
C THR A 146 -8.79 -8.46 15.68
N ARG A 147 -8.11 -8.45 16.84
CA ARG A 147 -8.75 -8.19 18.15
C ARG A 147 -9.32 -6.77 18.24
N GLY A 148 -8.78 -5.84 17.46
CA GLY A 148 -9.30 -4.49 17.25
C GLY A 148 -10.48 -4.43 16.27
N ALA A 149 -11.00 -5.58 15.82
CA ALA A 149 -12.09 -5.71 14.85
C ALA A 149 -11.80 -5.09 13.47
N GLN A 150 -10.52 -4.94 13.11
CA GLN A 150 -10.11 -4.65 11.74
C GLN A 150 -10.13 -5.93 10.92
N GLU A 151 -10.56 -5.83 9.67
CA GLU A 151 -10.67 -6.94 8.73
C GLU A 151 -9.60 -6.78 7.64
N PHE A 152 -8.87 -7.86 7.37
CA PHE A 152 -7.88 -7.93 6.30
C PHE A 152 -8.24 -9.09 5.37
N VAL A 153 -8.40 -8.79 4.09
CA VAL A 153 -8.54 -9.78 3.03
C VAL A 153 -7.15 -10.26 2.65
N MET A 154 -7.00 -11.58 2.62
CA MET A 154 -5.81 -12.28 2.17
C MET A 154 -6.15 -13.06 0.91
N ILE A 155 -5.24 -13.06 -0.07
CA ILE A 155 -5.35 -13.83 -1.32
C ILE A 155 -4.15 -14.77 -1.39
N GLN A 156 -4.42 -16.03 -1.74
CA GLN A 156 -3.37 -17.01 -1.97
C GLN A 156 -2.77 -16.82 -3.38
N ALA A 157 -1.45 -16.77 -3.47
CA ALA A 157 -0.70 -16.72 -4.71
C ALA A 157 -0.52 -18.12 -5.32
N GLU A 158 0.00 -18.17 -6.55
CA GLU A 158 0.30 -19.43 -7.26
C GLU A 158 1.34 -20.30 -6.54
N ASP A 159 2.21 -19.68 -5.73
CA ASP A 159 3.24 -20.36 -4.93
C ASP A 159 2.73 -20.80 -3.54
N GLU A 160 1.40 -20.79 -3.34
CA GLU A 160 0.70 -21.13 -2.11
C GLU A 160 0.87 -20.13 -0.96
N THR A 161 1.66 -19.07 -1.13
CA THR A 161 1.83 -18.03 -0.11
C THR A 161 0.65 -17.07 -0.05
N TRP A 162 0.37 -16.53 1.13
CA TRP A 162 -0.73 -15.59 1.33
C TRP A 162 -0.25 -14.14 1.31
N HIS A 163 -0.99 -13.31 0.59
CA HIS A 163 -0.74 -11.88 0.45
C HIS A 163 -1.93 -11.07 0.94
N VAL A 164 -1.66 -9.89 1.50
CA VAL A 164 -2.67 -8.93 1.93
C VAL A 164 -3.22 -8.18 0.72
N ASP A 165 -4.52 -8.28 0.49
CA ASP A 165 -5.26 -7.43 -0.43
C ASP A 165 -5.77 -6.20 0.32
N LEU A 166 -4.96 -5.15 0.33
CA LEU A 166 -5.29 -3.91 1.02
C LEU A 166 -6.42 -3.15 0.33
N VAL A 167 -6.58 -3.33 -0.99
CA VAL A 167 -7.68 -2.73 -1.76
C VAL A 167 -9.01 -3.38 -1.37
N GLY A 168 -9.04 -4.71 -1.24
CA GLY A 168 -10.20 -5.47 -0.77
C GLY A 168 -10.48 -5.34 0.73
N SER A 169 -9.48 -4.97 1.54
CA SER A 169 -9.58 -4.81 3.00
C SER A 169 -10.29 -3.51 3.46
N GLY A 170 -10.72 -2.65 2.54
CA GLY A 170 -11.60 -1.50 2.82
C GLY A 170 -11.05 -0.12 2.45
N ASP A 171 -11.70 0.92 2.97
CA ASP A 171 -11.54 2.33 2.55
C ASP A 171 -10.20 3.00 2.93
N PHE A 172 -9.23 2.27 3.48
CA PHE A 172 -7.97 2.83 3.98
C PHE A 172 -7.18 3.54 2.88
N LEU A 173 -7.05 2.88 1.72
CA LEU A 173 -6.32 3.41 0.58
C LEU A 173 -7.04 4.62 -0.02
N ASP A 174 -8.37 4.58 -0.10
CA ASP A 174 -9.16 5.71 -0.62
C ASP A 174 -9.17 6.91 0.33
N THR A 175 -9.06 6.69 1.64
CA THR A 175 -8.87 7.78 2.61
C THR A 175 -7.49 8.43 2.45
N SER A 176 -6.46 7.61 2.26
CA SER A 176 -5.06 8.06 2.18
C SER A 176 -4.72 8.73 0.84
N PHE A 177 -5.32 8.28 -0.26
CA PHE A 177 -5.08 8.80 -1.62
C PHE A 177 -6.26 9.56 -2.22
N GLY A 178 -7.37 9.73 -1.49
CA GLY A 178 -8.54 10.45 -1.99
C GLY A 178 -8.28 11.92 -2.35
N TRP A 179 -7.19 12.50 -1.85
CA TRP A 179 -6.72 13.82 -2.27
C TRP A 179 -6.24 13.83 -3.73
N LEU A 180 -5.62 12.75 -4.22
CA LEU A 180 -5.09 12.67 -5.58
C LEU A 180 -6.23 12.70 -6.60
N THR A 181 -7.28 11.90 -6.38
CA THR A 181 -8.47 11.89 -7.24
C THR A 181 -9.12 13.27 -7.31
N ARG A 182 -9.31 13.96 -6.16
CA ARG A 182 -9.89 15.31 -6.14
C ARG A 182 -9.03 16.33 -6.89
N ASN A 183 -7.71 16.22 -6.77
CA ASN A 183 -6.78 17.12 -7.44
C ASN A 183 -6.72 16.89 -8.94
N GLU A 184 -6.77 15.63 -9.37
CA GLU A 184 -6.87 15.24 -10.78
C GLU A 184 -8.14 15.83 -11.42
N GLU A 185 -9.30 15.65 -10.79
CA GLU A 185 -10.57 16.21 -11.25
C GLU A 185 -10.55 17.74 -11.34
N ALA A 186 -10.01 18.41 -10.32
CA ALA A 186 -9.89 19.87 -10.30
C ALA A 186 -8.96 20.39 -11.40
N LEU A 187 -7.84 19.71 -11.62
CA LEU A 187 -6.89 20.06 -12.68
C LEU A 187 -7.48 19.82 -14.06
N SER A 188 -8.13 18.68 -14.29
CA SER A 188 -8.78 18.37 -15.58
C SER A 188 -9.82 19.43 -15.93
N LYS A 189 -10.67 19.79 -14.98
CA LYS A 189 -11.67 20.86 -15.19
C LYS A 189 -11.03 22.21 -15.53
N THR A 190 -9.95 22.58 -14.84
CA THR A 190 -9.23 23.82 -15.13
C THR A 190 -8.65 23.82 -16.54
N VAL A 191 -8.09 22.69 -16.98
CA VAL A 191 -7.56 22.52 -18.33
C VAL A 191 -8.67 22.58 -19.38
N GLU A 192 -9.81 21.92 -19.13
CA GLU A 192 -10.99 21.98 -20.00
C GLU A 192 -11.50 23.41 -20.17
N ASP A 193 -11.59 24.18 -19.08
CA ASP A 193 -12.01 25.58 -19.10
C ASP A 193 -11.04 26.44 -19.93
N LEU A 194 -9.71 26.25 -19.76
CA LEU A 194 -8.70 26.96 -20.54
C LEU A 194 -8.76 26.62 -22.03
N ILE A 195 -8.95 25.36 -22.38
CA ILE A 195 -9.12 24.92 -23.77
C ILE A 195 -10.38 25.55 -24.38
N ALA A 196 -11.47 25.60 -23.62
CA ALA A 196 -12.72 26.20 -24.07
C ALA A 196 -12.58 27.72 -24.31
N GLU A 197 -11.91 28.43 -23.40
CA GLU A 197 -11.62 29.87 -23.57
C GLU A 197 -10.75 30.14 -24.80
N GLU A 198 -9.66 29.40 -24.98
CA GLU A 198 -8.78 29.58 -26.15
C GLU A 198 -9.50 29.25 -27.46
N ARG A 199 -10.38 28.25 -27.45
CA ARG A 199 -11.24 27.94 -28.60
C ARG A 199 -12.18 29.09 -28.92
N GLN A 200 -12.85 29.68 -27.91
CA GLN A 200 -13.72 30.83 -28.10
C GLN A 200 -12.96 32.05 -28.64
N LYS A 201 -11.77 32.34 -28.09
CA LYS A 201 -10.91 33.43 -28.60
C LYS A 201 -10.53 33.19 -30.06
N ARG A 202 -10.16 31.96 -30.42
CA ARG A 202 -9.82 31.60 -31.81
C ARG A 202 -11.02 31.75 -32.74
N GLU A 203 -12.20 31.28 -32.34
CA GLU A 203 -13.43 31.42 -33.12
C GLU A 203 -13.83 32.89 -33.30
N ALA A 204 -13.67 33.73 -32.26
CA ALA A 204 -13.89 35.17 -32.35
C ALA A 204 -12.90 35.84 -33.33
N ILE A 205 -11.61 35.51 -33.25
CA ILE A 205 -10.60 36.02 -34.20
C ILE A 205 -10.91 35.59 -35.64
N ILE A 206 -11.33 34.33 -35.85
CA ILE A 206 -11.72 33.84 -37.18
C ILE A 206 -12.96 34.59 -37.68
N ALA A 207 -13.97 34.79 -36.85
CA ALA A 207 -15.16 35.56 -37.20
C ALA A 207 -14.82 37.01 -37.57
N ASP A 208 -13.96 37.67 -36.81
CA ASP A 208 -13.47 39.01 -37.12
C ASP A 208 -12.68 39.04 -38.44
N LEU A 209 -11.78 38.08 -38.67
CA LEU A 209 -11.02 37.96 -39.92
C LEU A 209 -11.90 37.64 -41.14
N MET A 210 -12.98 36.87 -40.96
CA MET A 210 -13.94 36.60 -42.02
C MET A 210 -14.85 37.80 -42.31
N ASN A 211 -15.18 38.60 -41.30
CA ASN A 211 -15.89 39.87 -41.46
C ASN A 211 -14.99 41.01 -41.99
N LEU A 212 -13.67 40.90 -41.85
CA LEU A 212 -12.68 41.83 -42.42
C LEU A 212 -12.33 41.54 -43.89
N LYS A 213 -12.92 40.50 -44.51
CA LYS A 213 -12.81 40.20 -45.95
C LYS A 213 -14.03 40.69 -46.73
N LEU A 214 -14.39 41.94 -46.58
CA LEU A 214 -15.29 42.66 -47.49
C LEU A 214 -14.78 44.10 -47.61
N ASP A 215 -13.73 44.28 -48.40
CA ASP A 215 -13.46 45.44 -49.26
C ASP A 215 -12.31 45.12 -50.23
#